data_AF-A0AAN9M638-F1
#
_entry.id   AF-A0AAN9M638-F1
#
_cell.length_a   1.000
_cell.length_b   1.000
_cell.length_c   1.000
_cell.angle_alpha   90.00
_cell.angle_beta   90.00
_cell.angle_gamma   90.00
#
_symmetry.space_group_name_H-M   'P 1'
#
loop_
_entity.id
_entity.type
_entity.pdbx_description
1 polymer ?
#
loop_
_entity_poly.entity_id
_entity_poly.type
_entity_poly.pdbx_seq_one_letter_code
_entity_poly.pdbx_strand_id
1 'polypeptide(L)'
;MGNDGVPATAAEVVAVAAVELTDASNWWNDIDDSPVWQDRIFYTLAVLYGIVATVALVQLTRIQWRVPEYGWTTQKVFHFLNFLVNSVRCVVFIFFRNVQRLKPEIVQHILLDVPSLAFFTTYALLVLFWAEIYYQARAVSTDGLKPSFYTINMIVYIVQITLWLILWWKPINGLLILSKVFFAGVSLFAAIGFLLYGGRLFLMLQRFPVESKGRRKKLQEVGYVTTICFLCFLVRCVMMCFNAFDKDADLDVLDHPILNFIYYLLVEIVPSSLVLFILRKLPPKRGITQYHPIR
;
A
#
# COMPACT_ATOMS: atom_id res chain seq x y z
N MET A 1 52.10 -13.11 -22.99
CA MET A 1 52.48 -11.72 -22.68
C MET A 1 51.20 -11.01 -22.29
N GLY A 2 51.12 -10.64 -21.01
CA GLY A 2 49.91 -10.10 -20.38
C GLY A 2 49.54 -8.73 -20.93
N ASN A 3 48.25 -8.51 -21.11
CA ASN A 3 47.67 -7.22 -21.43
C ASN A 3 47.45 -6.50 -20.09
N ASP A 4 48.47 -5.78 -19.61
CA ASP A 4 48.39 -4.98 -18.40
C ASP A 4 47.56 -3.73 -18.69
N GLY A 5 46.27 -3.79 -18.34
CA GLY A 5 45.35 -2.66 -18.40
C GLY A 5 45.83 -1.56 -17.45
N VAL A 6 46.13 -0.39 -18.01
CA VAL A 6 46.44 0.81 -17.25
C VAL A 6 45.25 1.15 -16.33
N PRO A 7 45.46 1.34 -15.01
CA PRO A 7 44.37 1.71 -14.11
C PRO A 7 43.87 3.11 -14.47
N ALA A 8 42.57 3.22 -14.75
CA ALA A 8 41.91 4.49 -15.02
C ALA A 8 42.20 5.49 -13.88
N THR A 9 42.55 6.72 -14.24
CA THR A 9 42.80 7.76 -13.24
C THR A 9 41.49 8.14 -12.55
N ALA A 10 41.54 8.57 -11.28
CA ALA A 10 40.34 8.98 -10.56
C ALA A 10 39.55 10.08 -11.29
N ALA A 11 40.24 10.94 -12.07
CA ALA A 11 39.61 11.97 -12.90
C ALA A 11 38.81 11.38 -14.07
N GLU A 12 39.29 10.33 -14.73
CA GLU A 12 38.56 9.65 -15.81
C GLU A 12 37.32 8.94 -15.28
N VAL A 13 37.41 8.29 -14.12
CA VAL A 13 36.25 7.64 -13.48
C VAL A 13 35.17 8.66 -13.12
N VAL A 14 35.57 9.82 -12.58
CA VAL A 14 34.64 10.91 -12.26
C VAL A 14 34.03 11.52 -13.51
N ALA A 15 34.81 11.70 -14.58
CA ALA A 15 34.30 12.22 -15.85
C ALA A 15 33.29 11.27 -16.50
N VAL A 16 33.57 9.96 -16.52
CA VAL A 16 32.64 8.94 -17.04
C VAL A 16 31.36 8.92 -16.21
N ALA A 17 31.46 8.90 -14.88
CA ALA A 17 30.28 8.92 -14.01
C ALA A 17 29.44 10.21 -14.19
N ALA A 18 30.08 11.37 -14.36
CA ALA A 18 29.40 12.64 -14.61
C ALA A 18 28.68 12.64 -15.97
N VAL A 19 29.29 12.07 -17.02
CA VAL A 19 28.66 11.92 -18.33
C VAL A 19 27.48 10.95 -18.24
N GLU A 20 27.65 9.78 -17.61
CA GLU A 20 26.56 8.82 -17.42
C GLU A 20 25.39 9.42 -16.62
N LEU A 21 25.66 10.19 -15.57
CA LEU A 21 24.64 10.92 -14.81
C LEU A 21 23.92 11.98 -15.65
N THR A 22 24.67 12.69 -16.49
CA THR A 22 24.11 13.73 -17.37
C THR A 22 23.24 13.11 -18.47
N ASP A 23 23.70 12.02 -19.09
CA ASP A 23 22.95 11.29 -20.11
C ASP A 23 21.69 10.65 -19.52
N ALA A 24 21.78 10.08 -18.31
CA ALA A 24 20.62 9.55 -17.59
C ALA A 24 19.60 10.65 -17.26
N SER A 25 20.07 11.84 -16.85
CA SER A 25 19.21 13.01 -16.57
C SER A 25 18.51 13.52 -17.83
N ASN A 26 19.24 13.65 -18.95
CA ASN A 26 18.68 14.11 -20.22
C ASN A 26 17.63 13.14 -20.75
N TRP A 27 17.92 11.83 -20.74
CA TRP A 27 16.99 10.78 -21.14
C TRP A 27 15.72 10.78 -20.28
N TRP A 28 15.86 11.03 -18.97
CA TRP A 28 14.73 11.08 -18.05
C TRP A 28 13.78 12.23 -18.40
N ASN A 29 14.33 13.43 -18.63
CA ASN A 29 13.55 14.61 -19.01
C ASN A 29 12.83 14.39 -20.35
N ASP A 30 13.49 13.78 -21.35
CA ASP A 30 12.90 13.49 -22.65
C ASP A 30 11.67 12.56 -22.56
N ILE A 31 11.67 11.62 -21.60
CA ILE A 31 10.54 10.72 -21.36
C ILE A 31 9.43 11.42 -20.59
N ASP A 32 9.79 12.16 -19.53
CA ASP A 32 8.81 12.87 -18.71
C ASP A 32 8.04 13.92 -19.54
N ASP A 33 8.70 14.60 -20.48
CA ASP A 33 8.07 15.58 -21.38
C ASP A 33 7.26 14.96 -22.53
N SER A 34 7.46 13.67 -22.83
CA SER A 34 6.79 13.00 -23.95
C SER A 34 5.35 12.59 -23.62
N PRO A 35 4.33 13.14 -24.32
CA PRO A 35 2.93 12.79 -24.07
C PRO A 35 2.63 11.31 -24.31
N VAL A 36 3.32 10.70 -25.28
CA VAL A 36 3.15 9.28 -25.62
C VAL A 36 3.67 8.38 -24.50
N TRP A 37 4.77 8.77 -23.85
CA TRP A 37 5.32 8.02 -22.72
C TRP A 37 4.46 8.20 -21.47
N GLN A 38 3.99 9.42 -21.18
CA GLN A 38 3.01 9.68 -20.12
C GLN A 38 1.79 8.78 -20.27
N ASP A 39 1.14 8.78 -21.46
CA ASP A 39 -0.02 7.95 -21.74
C ASP A 39 0.27 6.46 -21.48
N ARG A 40 1.37 5.94 -22.02
CA ARG A 40 1.76 4.53 -21.85
C ARG A 40 1.97 4.16 -20.39
N ILE A 41 2.61 5.02 -19.62
CA ILE A 41 2.91 4.79 -18.21
C ILE A 41 1.61 4.75 -17.38
N PHE A 42 0.74 5.74 -17.53
CA PHE A 42 -0.52 5.78 -16.77
C PHE A 42 -1.50 4.69 -17.18
N TYR A 43 -1.60 4.35 -18.47
CA TYR A 43 -2.40 3.19 -18.88
C TYR A 43 -1.81 1.86 -18.37
N THR A 44 -0.48 1.74 -18.29
CA THR A 44 0.16 0.57 -17.68
C THR A 44 -0.21 0.48 -16.20
N LEU A 45 -0.12 1.58 -15.44
CA LEU A 45 -0.59 1.62 -14.05
C LEU A 45 -2.06 1.23 -13.94
N ALA A 46 -2.93 1.79 -14.79
CA ALA A 46 -4.35 1.47 -14.81
C ALA A 46 -4.60 -0.03 -15.01
N VAL A 47 -3.92 -0.68 -15.96
CA VAL A 47 -4.03 -2.11 -16.20
C VAL A 47 -3.56 -2.91 -14.99
N LEU A 48 -2.43 -2.55 -14.38
CA LEU A 48 -1.92 -3.23 -13.19
C LEU A 48 -2.90 -3.15 -12.02
N TYR A 49 -3.44 -1.96 -11.72
CA TYR A 49 -4.48 -1.78 -10.71
C TYR A 49 -5.75 -2.56 -11.04
N GLY A 50 -6.17 -2.59 -12.31
CA GLY A 50 -7.32 -3.38 -12.78
C GLY A 50 -7.13 -4.88 -12.57
N ILE A 51 -5.92 -5.40 -12.79
CA ILE A 51 -5.58 -6.80 -12.50
C ILE A 51 -5.70 -7.08 -10.99
N VAL A 52 -5.12 -6.24 -10.14
CA VAL A 52 -5.18 -6.41 -8.68
C VAL A 52 -6.62 -6.34 -8.17
N ALA A 53 -7.41 -5.38 -8.66
CA ALA A 53 -8.83 -5.25 -8.35
C ALA A 53 -9.60 -6.52 -8.74
N THR A 54 -9.37 -7.04 -9.95
CA THR A 54 -10.00 -8.27 -10.43
C THR A 54 -9.63 -9.47 -9.54
N VAL A 55 -8.36 -9.62 -9.17
CA VAL A 55 -7.92 -10.68 -8.26
C VAL A 55 -8.61 -10.57 -6.91
N ALA A 56 -8.67 -9.37 -6.32
CA ALA A 56 -9.33 -9.13 -5.04
C ALA A 56 -10.83 -9.48 -5.10
N LEU A 57 -11.52 -9.10 -6.18
CA LEU A 57 -12.93 -9.43 -6.40
C LEU A 57 -13.15 -10.93 -6.56
N VAL A 58 -12.35 -11.62 -7.37
CA VAL A 58 -12.43 -13.07 -7.53
C VAL A 58 -12.22 -13.77 -6.20
N GLN A 59 -11.23 -13.34 -5.40
CA GLN A 59 -10.99 -13.89 -4.06
C GLN A 59 -12.18 -13.65 -3.13
N LEU A 60 -12.76 -12.44 -3.12
CA LEU A 60 -13.96 -12.11 -2.35
C LEU A 60 -15.15 -13.02 -2.72
N THR A 61 -15.46 -13.13 -4.01
CA THR A 61 -16.58 -13.97 -4.50
C THR A 61 -16.36 -15.44 -4.14
N ARG A 62 -15.13 -15.95 -4.28
CA ARG A 62 -14.79 -17.32 -3.87
C ARG A 62 -15.00 -17.54 -2.37
N ILE A 63 -14.64 -16.57 -1.53
CA ILE A 63 -14.88 -16.66 -0.08
C ILE A 63 -16.38 -16.62 0.22
N GLN A 64 -17.13 -15.70 -0.41
CA GLN A 64 -18.57 -15.57 -0.20
C GLN A 64 -19.34 -16.84 -0.58
N TRP A 65 -19.00 -17.48 -1.71
CA TRP A 65 -19.60 -18.75 -2.11
C TRP A 65 -19.14 -19.94 -1.27
N ARG A 66 -17.92 -19.91 -0.74
CA ARG A 66 -17.36 -20.99 0.09
C ARG A 66 -18.02 -21.07 1.47
N VAL A 67 -18.32 -19.90 2.05
CA VAL A 67 -18.85 -19.73 3.41
C VAL A 67 -19.90 -18.61 3.44
N PRO A 68 -21.10 -18.85 2.85
CA PRO A 68 -22.16 -17.85 2.81
C PRO A 68 -22.83 -17.64 4.18
N GLU A 69 -22.77 -18.64 5.09
CA GLU A 69 -23.44 -18.55 6.39
C GLU A 69 -22.71 -17.61 7.35
N TYR A 70 -21.39 -17.49 7.20
CA TYR A 70 -20.61 -16.48 7.88
C TYR A 70 -20.85 -15.17 7.14
N GLY A 71 -21.42 -14.15 7.80
CA GLY A 71 -21.66 -12.84 7.21
C GLY A 71 -20.38 -12.10 6.77
N TRP A 72 -20.33 -10.79 6.95
CA TRP A 72 -19.15 -9.99 6.60
C TRP A 72 -18.02 -10.16 7.62
N THR A 73 -17.08 -11.05 7.34
CA THR A 73 -15.87 -11.27 8.15
C THR A 73 -14.79 -10.22 7.81
N THR A 74 -13.84 -10.00 8.72
CA THR A 74 -12.67 -9.12 8.51
C THR A 74 -11.93 -9.46 7.22
N GLN A 75 -11.82 -10.76 6.88
CA GLN A 75 -11.22 -11.20 5.63
C GLN A 75 -12.02 -10.74 4.40
N LYS A 76 -13.36 -10.88 4.39
CA LYS A 76 -14.20 -10.41 3.27
C LYS A 76 -14.11 -8.88 3.13
N VAL A 77 -14.14 -8.16 4.24
CA VAL A 77 -13.98 -6.69 4.26
C VAL A 77 -12.60 -6.30 3.69
N PHE A 78 -11.52 -6.99 4.07
CA PHE A 78 -10.18 -6.72 3.54
C PHE A 78 -10.10 -6.87 2.02
N HIS A 79 -10.68 -7.93 1.45
CA HIS A 79 -10.68 -8.14 -0.01
C HIS A 79 -11.59 -7.13 -0.72
N PHE A 80 -12.73 -6.79 -0.12
CA PHE A 80 -13.62 -5.76 -0.64
C PHE A 80 -12.96 -4.38 -0.67
N LEU A 81 -12.29 -3.99 0.41
CA LEU A 81 -11.55 -2.72 0.46
C LEU A 81 -10.40 -2.70 -0.55
N ASN A 82 -9.65 -3.79 -0.71
CA ASN A 82 -8.65 -3.91 -1.76
C ASN A 82 -9.26 -3.75 -3.16
N PHE A 83 -10.39 -4.42 -3.43
CA PHE A 83 -11.11 -4.24 -4.69
C PHE A 83 -11.49 -2.77 -4.91
N LEU A 84 -12.05 -2.10 -3.90
CA LEU A 84 -12.46 -0.70 -3.98
C LEU A 84 -11.27 0.22 -4.26
N VAL A 85 -10.21 0.15 -3.44
CA VAL A 85 -9.01 1.00 -3.56
C VAL A 85 -8.38 0.86 -4.94
N ASN A 86 -8.14 -0.38 -5.38
CA ASN A 86 -7.50 -0.65 -6.66
C ASN A 86 -8.42 -0.27 -7.84
N SER A 87 -9.74 -0.42 -7.71
CA SER A 87 -10.69 0.02 -8.75
C SER A 87 -10.71 1.54 -8.88
N VAL A 88 -10.75 2.29 -7.77
CA VAL A 88 -10.71 3.76 -7.82
C VAL A 88 -9.39 4.24 -8.43
N ARG A 89 -8.24 3.66 -8.03
CA ARG A 89 -6.93 3.95 -8.66
C ARG A 89 -6.94 3.67 -10.16
N CYS A 90 -7.45 2.51 -10.57
CA CYS A 90 -7.57 2.14 -11.98
C CYS A 90 -8.37 3.20 -12.76
N VAL A 91 -9.53 3.61 -12.26
CA VAL A 91 -10.36 4.64 -12.88
C VAL A 91 -9.64 5.98 -12.96
N VAL A 92 -8.98 6.42 -11.87
CA VAL A 92 -8.20 7.67 -11.86
C VAL A 92 -7.12 7.66 -12.95
N PHE A 93 -6.39 6.55 -13.12
CA PHE A 93 -5.34 6.45 -14.15
C PHE A 93 -5.89 6.25 -15.57
N ILE A 94 -7.04 5.60 -15.76
CA ILE A 94 -7.72 5.57 -17.08
C ILE A 94 -8.06 6.99 -17.53
N PHE A 95 -8.57 7.81 -16.62
CA PHE A 95 -9.00 9.17 -16.89
C PHE A 95 -7.96 10.22 -16.50
N PHE A 96 -6.67 9.85 -16.39
CA PHE A 96 -5.64 10.74 -15.84
C PHE A 96 -5.57 12.09 -16.56
N ARG A 97 -5.75 12.10 -17.89
CA ARG A 97 -5.72 13.33 -18.70
C ARG A 97 -6.92 14.25 -18.43
N ASN A 98 -8.07 13.67 -18.08
CA ASN A 98 -9.23 14.44 -17.65
C ASN A 98 -8.99 14.97 -16.23
N VAL A 99 -8.42 14.14 -15.33
CA VAL A 99 -8.09 14.52 -13.96
C VAL A 99 -7.13 15.72 -13.95
N GLN A 100 -6.06 15.70 -14.75
CA GLN A 100 -5.11 16.83 -14.88
C GLN A 100 -5.76 18.14 -15.37
N ARG A 101 -6.89 18.06 -16.09
CA ARG A 101 -7.60 19.23 -16.61
C ARG A 101 -8.67 19.74 -15.66
N LEU A 102 -8.94 19.05 -14.55
CA LEU A 102 -9.95 19.48 -13.59
C LEU A 102 -9.51 20.78 -12.91
N LYS A 103 -10.41 21.76 -12.92
CA LYS A 103 -10.32 22.97 -12.10
C LYS A 103 -11.50 22.98 -11.13
N PRO A 104 -11.29 23.32 -9.85
CA PRO A 104 -10.04 23.76 -9.23
C PRO A 104 -9.03 22.62 -8.98
N GLU A 105 -7.74 22.96 -8.85
CA GLU A 105 -6.62 21.99 -8.68
C GLU A 105 -6.79 21.08 -7.45
N ILE A 106 -7.45 21.57 -6.40
CA ILE A 106 -7.78 20.77 -5.21
C ILE A 106 -8.56 19.49 -5.53
N VAL A 107 -9.36 19.47 -6.60
CA VAL A 107 -10.07 18.25 -7.03
C VAL A 107 -9.10 17.16 -7.42
N GLN A 108 -7.97 17.51 -8.04
CA GLN A 108 -6.94 16.56 -8.46
C GLN A 108 -6.28 15.91 -7.23
N HIS A 109 -5.87 16.73 -6.26
CA HIS A 109 -5.32 16.27 -4.98
C HIS A 109 -6.31 15.34 -4.25
N ILE A 110 -7.58 15.72 -4.14
CA ILE A 110 -8.60 14.88 -3.49
C ILE A 110 -8.72 13.52 -4.21
N LEU A 111 -8.76 13.50 -5.55
CA LEU A 111 -8.88 12.26 -6.32
C LEU A 111 -7.66 11.34 -6.15
N LEU A 112 -6.47 11.90 -5.95
CA LEU A 112 -5.24 11.14 -5.70
C LEU A 112 -5.07 10.73 -4.22
N ASP A 113 -5.62 11.50 -3.29
CA ASP A 113 -5.56 11.24 -1.85
C ASP A 113 -6.62 10.24 -1.36
N VAL A 114 -7.83 10.25 -1.94
CA VAL A 114 -8.93 9.36 -1.50
C VAL A 114 -8.52 7.88 -1.53
N PRO A 115 -7.91 7.34 -2.60
CA PRO A 115 -7.45 5.96 -2.60
C PRO A 115 -6.31 5.73 -1.59
N SER A 116 -5.48 6.74 -1.31
CA SER A 116 -4.43 6.68 -0.27
C SER A 116 -5.02 6.49 1.12
N LEU A 117 -6.10 7.21 1.47
CA LEU A 117 -6.83 7.02 2.74
C LEU A 117 -7.47 5.63 2.83
N ALA A 118 -8.13 5.21 1.76
CA ALA A 118 -8.77 3.89 1.72
C ALA A 118 -7.74 2.76 1.78
N PHE A 119 -6.54 2.94 1.19
CA PHE A 119 -5.39 2.05 1.36
C PHE A 119 -4.98 1.98 2.84
N PHE A 120 -4.81 3.12 3.51
CA PHE A 120 -4.53 3.13 4.95
C PHE A 120 -5.59 2.33 5.75
N THR A 121 -6.88 2.57 5.52
CA THR A 121 -7.97 1.82 6.21
C THR A 121 -7.88 0.32 5.95
N THR A 122 -7.59 -0.07 4.70
CA THR A 122 -7.45 -1.48 4.29
C THR A 122 -6.36 -2.19 5.09
N TYR A 123 -5.21 -1.54 5.27
CA TYR A 123 -4.09 -2.15 5.98
C TYR A 123 -4.16 -1.94 7.50
N ALA A 124 -4.82 -0.89 7.98
CA ALA A 124 -5.18 -0.75 9.40
C ALA A 124 -6.14 -1.89 9.83
N LEU A 125 -7.03 -2.35 8.94
CA LEU A 125 -7.89 -3.51 9.19
C LEU A 125 -7.06 -4.79 9.35
N LEU A 126 -5.97 -4.92 8.59
CA LEU A 126 -5.04 -6.03 8.71
C LEU A 126 -4.25 -5.98 10.02
N VAL A 127 -3.83 -4.78 10.47
CA VAL A 127 -3.24 -4.58 11.80
C VAL A 127 -4.23 -4.96 12.91
N LEU A 128 -5.49 -4.54 12.79
CA LEU A 128 -6.57 -4.95 13.70
C LEU A 128 -6.68 -6.47 13.75
N PHE A 129 -6.69 -7.13 12.59
CA PHE A 129 -6.75 -8.58 12.51
C PHE A 129 -5.57 -9.26 13.21
N TRP A 130 -4.34 -8.74 13.04
CA TRP A 130 -3.17 -9.24 13.77
C TRP A 130 -3.26 -9.00 15.28
N ALA A 131 -3.76 -7.84 15.69
CA ALA A 131 -4.00 -7.53 17.09
C ALA A 131 -5.02 -8.50 17.72
N GLU A 132 -6.12 -8.78 17.03
CA GLU A 132 -7.15 -9.74 17.48
C GLU A 132 -6.55 -11.13 17.71
N ILE A 133 -5.79 -11.65 16.74
CA ILE A 133 -5.14 -12.96 16.87
C ILE A 133 -4.16 -12.97 18.05
N TYR A 134 -3.35 -11.90 18.20
CA TYR A 134 -2.38 -11.81 19.28
C TYR A 134 -3.04 -11.76 20.67
N TYR A 135 -4.09 -10.97 20.85
CA TYR A 135 -4.81 -10.87 22.13
C TYR A 135 -5.58 -12.15 22.45
N GLN A 136 -6.24 -12.76 21.46
CA GLN A 136 -6.93 -14.05 21.61
C GLN A 136 -5.96 -15.16 22.01
N ALA A 137 -4.78 -15.22 21.39
CA ALA A 137 -3.77 -16.22 21.72
C ALA A 137 -3.23 -16.07 23.16
N ARG A 138 -3.39 -14.87 23.75
CA ARG A 138 -3.04 -14.58 25.15
C ARG A 138 -4.23 -14.66 26.11
N ALA A 139 -5.42 -15.05 25.63
CA ALA A 139 -6.67 -15.03 26.40
C ALA A 139 -6.97 -13.67 27.06
N VAL A 140 -6.58 -12.57 26.41
CA VAL A 140 -6.90 -11.20 26.82
C VAL A 140 -8.09 -10.70 26.01
N SER A 141 -8.94 -9.86 26.61
CA SER A 141 -10.12 -9.31 25.94
C SER A 141 -9.76 -8.51 24.68
N THR A 142 -10.61 -8.63 23.65
CA THR A 142 -10.46 -7.93 22.37
C THR A 142 -11.44 -6.76 22.21
N ASP A 143 -12.25 -6.47 23.22
CA ASP A 143 -13.43 -5.60 23.11
C ASP A 143 -13.09 -4.16 22.70
N GLY A 144 -11.90 -3.67 23.09
CA GLY A 144 -11.43 -2.33 22.74
C GLY A 144 -10.79 -2.21 21.36
N LEU A 145 -10.44 -3.32 20.68
CA LEU A 145 -9.66 -3.27 19.44
C LEU A 145 -10.47 -2.72 18.27
N LYS A 146 -11.70 -3.23 18.05
CA LYS A 146 -12.58 -2.75 16.97
C LYS A 146 -12.99 -1.29 17.15
N PRO A 147 -13.47 -0.84 18.33
CA PRO A 147 -13.73 0.58 18.58
C PRO A 147 -12.51 1.46 18.31
N SER A 148 -11.31 1.04 18.76
CA SER A 148 -10.08 1.79 18.51
C SER A 148 -9.77 1.94 17.02
N PHE A 149 -9.93 0.86 16.24
CA PHE A 149 -9.78 0.91 14.78
C PHE A 149 -10.74 1.91 14.13
N TYR A 150 -12.03 1.90 14.52
CA TYR A 150 -13.01 2.83 13.98
C TYR A 150 -12.72 4.27 14.38
N THR A 151 -12.36 4.51 15.64
CA THR A 151 -12.01 5.86 16.14
C THR A 151 -10.78 6.42 15.43
N ILE A 152 -9.72 5.63 15.26
CA ILE A 152 -8.50 6.06 14.56
C ILE A 152 -8.83 6.43 13.10
N ASN A 153 -9.55 5.57 12.38
CA ASN A 153 -9.94 5.88 10.99
C ASN A 153 -10.83 7.11 10.92
N MET A 154 -11.82 7.23 11.81
CA MET A 154 -12.71 8.38 11.85
C MET A 154 -11.94 9.69 12.08
N ILE A 155 -10.99 9.72 13.03
CA ILE A 155 -10.11 10.88 13.25
C ILE A 155 -9.30 11.20 12.00
N VAL A 156 -8.67 10.19 11.39
CA VAL A 156 -7.85 10.40 10.19
C VAL A 156 -8.66 11.02 9.05
N TYR A 157 -9.87 10.51 8.81
CA TYR A 157 -10.74 11.02 7.75
C TYR A 157 -11.29 12.41 8.08
N ILE A 158 -11.67 12.68 9.33
CA ILE A 158 -12.14 14.02 9.73
C ILE A 158 -11.04 15.07 9.53
N VAL A 159 -9.81 14.78 9.97
CA VAL A 159 -8.68 15.68 9.77
C VAL A 159 -8.45 15.91 8.28
N GLN A 160 -8.40 14.85 7.47
CA GLN A 160 -8.16 14.99 6.04
C GLN A 160 -9.26 15.75 5.29
N ILE A 161 -10.53 15.44 5.57
CA ILE A 161 -11.68 16.15 4.98
C ILE A 161 -11.64 17.63 5.39
N THR A 162 -11.28 17.94 6.63
CA THR A 162 -11.15 19.32 7.11
C THR A 162 -10.05 20.06 6.35
N LEU A 163 -8.88 19.44 6.14
CA LEU A 163 -7.79 20.02 5.36
C LEU A 163 -8.22 20.31 3.92
N TRP A 164 -8.92 19.36 3.27
CA TRP A 164 -9.44 19.56 1.91
C TRP A 164 -10.48 20.68 1.83
N LEU A 165 -11.40 20.78 2.79
CA LEU A 165 -12.42 21.86 2.81
C LEU A 165 -11.78 23.23 2.99
N ILE A 166 -10.76 23.36 3.84
CA ILE A 166 -10.04 24.63 4.02
C ILE A 166 -9.25 24.97 2.74
N LEU A 167 -8.58 24.00 2.13
CA LEU A 167 -7.87 24.18 0.85
C LEU A 167 -8.82 24.58 -0.29
N TRP A 168 -10.05 24.06 -0.28
CA TRP A 168 -11.07 24.41 -1.27
C TRP A 168 -11.47 25.88 -1.20
N TRP A 169 -11.58 26.45 0.00
CA TRP A 169 -11.88 27.87 0.18
C TRP A 169 -10.68 28.78 -0.05
N LYS A 170 -9.51 28.40 0.43
CA LYS A 170 -8.27 29.16 0.23
C LYS A 170 -7.10 28.21 -0.05
N PRO A 171 -6.59 28.16 -1.29
CA PRO A 171 -5.42 27.36 -1.63
C PRO A 171 -4.17 28.01 -1.03
N ILE A 172 -3.81 27.59 0.19
CA ILE A 172 -2.61 28.06 0.90
C ILE A 172 -1.55 26.96 0.79
N ASN A 173 -0.39 27.27 0.20
CA ASN A 173 0.69 26.29 0.00
C ASN A 173 1.11 25.60 1.31
N GLY A 174 1.15 26.34 2.43
CA GLY A 174 1.47 25.74 3.75
C GLY A 174 0.47 24.67 4.20
N LEU A 175 -0.80 24.80 3.81
CA LEU A 175 -1.83 23.81 4.13
C LEU A 175 -1.73 22.56 3.24
N LEU A 176 -1.27 22.73 1.99
CA LEU A 176 -0.94 21.60 1.12
C LEU A 176 0.23 20.78 1.70
N ILE A 177 1.29 21.47 2.13
CA ILE A 177 2.44 20.83 2.82
C ILE A 177 1.96 20.10 4.09
N LEU A 178 1.07 20.73 4.87
CA LEU A 178 0.51 20.10 6.07
C LEU A 178 -0.27 18.82 5.75
N SER A 179 -1.04 18.79 4.66
CA SER A 179 -1.73 17.59 4.17
C SER A 179 -0.74 16.47 3.84
N LYS A 180 0.33 16.78 3.11
CA LYS A 180 1.37 15.80 2.73
C LYS A 180 2.12 15.26 3.96
N VAL A 181 2.49 16.13 4.91
CA VAL A 181 3.10 15.75 6.20
C VAL A 181 2.13 14.89 7.04
N PHE A 182 0.84 15.20 7.02
CA PHE A 182 -0.17 14.39 7.68
C PHE A 182 -0.24 12.97 7.10
N PHE A 183 -0.25 12.81 5.77
CA PHE A 183 -0.15 11.49 5.13
C PHE A 183 1.14 10.75 5.47
N ALA A 184 2.27 11.45 5.59
CA ALA A 184 3.52 10.86 6.07
C ALA A 184 3.37 10.32 7.50
N GLY A 185 2.78 11.12 8.40
CA GLY A 185 2.50 10.74 9.79
C GLY A 185 1.56 9.53 9.90
N VAL A 186 0.47 9.51 9.12
CA VAL A 186 -0.47 8.37 9.04
C VAL A 186 0.24 7.11 8.54
N SER A 187 1.13 7.24 7.56
CA SER A 187 1.93 6.14 7.03
C SER A 187 2.91 5.59 8.07
N LEU A 188 3.60 6.48 8.79
CA LEU A 188 4.50 6.09 9.88
C LEU A 188 3.74 5.36 11.00
N PHE A 189 2.56 5.86 11.36
CA PHE A 189 1.70 5.21 12.36
C PHE A 189 1.28 3.80 11.92
N ALA A 190 0.91 3.60 10.64
CA ALA A 190 0.61 2.28 10.10
C ALA A 190 1.85 1.35 10.15
N ALA A 191 3.03 1.84 9.78
CA ALA A 191 4.28 1.08 9.84
C ALA A 191 4.56 0.61 11.29
N ILE A 192 4.43 1.50 12.27
CA ILE A 192 4.56 1.16 13.70
C ILE A 192 3.51 0.12 14.10
N GLY A 193 2.26 0.26 13.64
CA GLY A 193 1.19 -0.72 13.87
C GLY A 193 1.56 -2.13 13.40
N PHE A 194 2.11 -2.26 12.18
CA PHE A 194 2.60 -3.55 11.67
C PHE A 194 3.78 -4.08 12.49
N LEU A 195 4.74 -3.23 12.82
CA LEU A 195 5.90 -3.64 13.62
C LEU A 195 5.47 -4.14 15.02
N LEU A 196 4.55 -3.43 15.67
CA LEU A 196 4.09 -3.77 17.01
C LEU A 196 3.21 -5.02 17.00
N TYR A 197 2.11 -5.05 16.25
CA TYR A 197 1.15 -6.16 16.31
C TYR A 197 1.60 -7.35 15.46
N GLY A 198 2.09 -7.11 14.24
CA GLY A 198 2.63 -8.16 13.38
C GLY A 198 3.92 -8.76 13.95
N GLY A 199 4.84 -7.92 14.43
CA GLY A 199 6.09 -8.36 15.05
C GLY A 199 5.87 -9.13 16.35
N ARG A 200 5.01 -8.63 17.26
CA ARG A 200 4.68 -9.37 18.49
C ARG A 200 4.00 -10.70 18.20
N LEU A 201 3.09 -10.75 17.23
CA LEU A 201 2.45 -12.00 16.81
C LEU A 201 3.48 -12.99 16.25
N PHE A 202 4.39 -12.55 15.40
CA PHE A 202 5.45 -13.37 14.85
C PHE A 202 6.35 -13.96 15.95
N LEU A 203 6.83 -13.14 16.88
CA LEU A 203 7.65 -13.58 18.01
C LEU A 203 6.89 -14.55 18.93
N MET A 204 5.60 -14.28 19.18
CA MET A 204 4.76 -15.18 19.98
C MET A 204 4.62 -16.55 19.33
N LEU A 205 4.37 -16.59 18.02
CA LEU A 205 4.25 -17.83 17.26
C LEU A 205 5.57 -18.61 17.16
N GLN A 206 6.72 -17.93 17.23
CA GLN A 206 8.05 -18.58 17.30
C GLN A 206 8.32 -19.28 18.63
N ARG A 207 7.77 -18.78 19.75
CA ARG A 207 8.05 -19.32 21.09
C ARG A 207 7.43 -20.69 21.35
N PHE A 208 6.38 -21.06 20.64
CA PHE A 208 5.79 -22.39 20.74
C PHE A 208 6.52 -23.35 19.79
N PRO A 209 7.00 -24.53 20.24
CA PRO A 209 7.74 -25.45 19.40
C PRO A 209 6.90 -25.77 18.15
N VAL A 210 7.43 -25.40 16.99
CA VAL A 210 6.71 -25.56 15.73
C VAL A 210 6.87 -26.99 15.23
N GLU A 211 6.15 -27.91 15.88
CA GLU A 211 6.21 -29.35 15.64
C GLU A 211 5.63 -29.76 14.28
N SER A 212 4.75 -28.94 13.68
CA SER A 212 4.12 -29.24 12.39
C SER A 212 4.55 -28.33 11.24
N LYS A 213 4.78 -28.94 10.05
CA LYS A 213 5.11 -28.23 8.80
C LYS A 213 4.07 -27.16 8.42
N GLY A 214 2.79 -27.40 8.72
CA GLY A 214 1.69 -26.45 8.47
C GLY A 214 1.77 -25.18 9.31
N ARG A 215 2.16 -25.31 10.59
CA ARG A 215 2.30 -24.16 11.51
C ARG A 215 3.49 -23.28 11.15
N ARG A 216 4.62 -23.87 10.69
CA ARG A 216 5.78 -23.11 10.17
C ARG A 216 5.41 -22.22 8.99
N LYS A 217 4.65 -22.78 8.04
CA LYS A 217 4.18 -22.04 6.86
C LYS A 217 3.29 -20.86 7.26
N LYS A 218 2.39 -21.04 8.23
CA LYS A 218 1.53 -19.95 8.74
C LYS A 218 2.32 -18.86 9.44
N LEU A 219 3.31 -19.22 10.26
CA LEU A 219 4.23 -18.27 10.87
C LEU A 219 4.98 -17.42 9.82
N GLN A 220 5.50 -18.07 8.77
CA GLN A 220 6.16 -17.37 7.67
C GLN A 220 5.22 -16.44 6.91
N GLU A 221 3.97 -16.85 6.65
CA GLU A 221 2.94 -16.00 6.02
C GLU A 221 2.72 -14.69 6.83
N VAL A 222 2.62 -14.78 8.16
CA VAL A 222 2.47 -13.60 9.04
C VAL A 222 3.72 -12.71 8.98
N GLY A 223 4.91 -13.31 9.06
CA GLY A 223 6.17 -12.59 9.00
C GLY A 223 6.35 -11.83 7.68
N TYR A 224 6.14 -12.50 6.54
CA TYR A 224 6.23 -11.87 5.23
C TYR A 224 5.25 -10.72 5.06
N VAL A 225 3.97 -10.91 5.41
CA VAL A 225 2.96 -9.84 5.32
C VAL A 225 3.35 -8.65 6.18
N THR A 226 3.82 -8.91 7.40
CA THR A 226 4.25 -7.85 8.33
C THR A 226 5.43 -7.05 7.77
N THR A 227 6.47 -7.73 7.30
CA THR A 227 7.66 -7.07 6.73
C THR A 227 7.33 -6.29 5.46
N ILE A 228 6.54 -6.87 4.55
CA ILE A 228 6.12 -6.19 3.32
C ILE A 228 5.32 -4.92 3.64
N CYS A 229 4.33 -5.01 4.54
CA CYS A 229 3.51 -3.85 4.90
C CYS A 229 4.32 -2.80 5.66
N PHE A 230 5.19 -3.21 6.59
CA PHE A 230 6.08 -2.30 7.30
C PHE A 230 6.97 -1.50 6.34
N LEU A 231 7.68 -2.19 5.43
CA LEU A 231 8.56 -1.54 4.46
C LEU A 231 7.77 -0.64 3.50
N CYS A 232 6.63 -1.12 3.01
CA CYS A 232 5.70 -0.35 2.19
C CYS A 232 5.32 0.99 2.84
N PHE A 233 4.81 0.95 4.08
CA PHE A 233 4.38 2.17 4.79
C PHE A 233 5.56 3.05 5.22
N LEU A 234 6.73 2.46 5.48
CA LEU A 234 7.94 3.22 5.75
C LEU A 234 8.41 4.00 4.52
N VAL A 235 8.48 3.34 3.35
CA VAL A 235 8.80 3.99 2.07
C VAL A 235 7.74 5.05 1.77
N ARG A 236 6.45 4.76 1.98
CA ARG A 236 5.37 5.74 1.83
C ARG A 236 5.58 6.98 2.69
N CYS A 237 5.95 6.81 3.96
CA CYS A 237 6.25 7.91 4.87
C CYS A 237 7.39 8.78 4.31
N VAL A 238 8.50 8.16 3.90
CA VAL A 238 9.67 8.87 3.37
C VAL A 238 9.31 9.62 2.09
N MET A 239 8.62 8.97 1.16
CA MET A 239 8.20 9.59 -0.10
C MET A 239 7.21 10.74 0.12
N MET A 240 6.30 10.64 1.09
CA MET A 240 5.40 11.75 1.43
C MET A 240 6.12 12.93 2.09
N CYS A 241 7.22 12.69 2.82
CA CYS A 241 8.09 13.78 3.27
C CYS A 241 8.76 14.48 2.09
N PHE A 242 9.32 13.73 1.13
CA PHE A 242 9.89 14.34 -0.09
C PHE A 242 8.83 15.13 -0.87
N ASN A 243 7.66 14.54 -1.11
CA ASN A 243 6.51 15.21 -1.74
C ASN A 243 6.11 16.52 -1.03
N ALA A 244 6.27 16.60 0.29
CA ALA A 244 5.93 17.79 1.08
C ALA A 244 6.94 18.95 0.94
N PHE A 245 8.21 18.66 0.71
CA PHE A 245 9.29 19.64 0.77
C PHE A 245 10.00 19.86 -0.58
N ASP A 246 9.84 18.95 -1.51
CA ASP A 246 10.45 18.98 -2.84
C ASP A 246 9.36 18.96 -3.91
N LYS A 247 9.39 19.95 -4.81
CA LYS A 247 8.41 20.09 -5.89
C LYS A 247 8.64 19.07 -7.01
N ASP A 248 9.90 18.67 -7.22
CA ASP A 248 10.25 17.69 -8.26
C ASP A 248 9.86 16.26 -7.83
N ALA A 249 9.51 16.09 -6.55
CA ALA A 249 8.98 14.86 -5.98
C ALA A 249 7.44 14.87 -5.81
N ASP A 250 6.73 15.80 -6.46
CA ASP A 250 5.28 15.95 -6.28
C ASP A 250 4.51 14.80 -6.93
N LEU A 251 3.94 13.93 -6.09
CA LEU A 251 3.14 12.77 -6.52
C LEU A 251 1.70 13.15 -6.90
N ASP A 252 1.26 14.36 -6.54
CA ASP A 252 -0.05 14.85 -6.93
C ASP A 252 -0.03 15.44 -8.34
N VAL A 253 1.18 15.74 -8.84
CA VAL A 253 1.43 16.16 -10.21
C VAL A 253 1.63 14.91 -11.08
N LEU A 254 0.64 14.67 -11.94
CA LEU A 254 0.69 13.56 -12.91
C LEU A 254 1.69 13.84 -14.08
N ASP A 255 2.43 14.94 -14.04
CA ASP A 255 3.44 15.29 -15.06
C ASP A 255 4.83 14.68 -14.78
N HIS A 256 5.00 13.95 -13.66
CA HIS A 256 6.20 13.14 -13.39
C HIS A 256 5.90 11.63 -13.57
N PRO A 257 5.70 11.14 -14.81
CA PRO A 257 5.18 9.80 -15.05
C PRO A 257 6.11 8.70 -14.52
N ILE A 258 7.44 8.82 -14.67
CA ILE A 258 8.36 7.78 -14.20
C ILE A 258 8.36 7.71 -12.66
N LEU A 259 8.42 8.85 -11.97
CA LEU A 259 8.37 8.90 -10.51
C LEU A 259 7.06 8.30 -9.99
N ASN A 260 5.92 8.72 -10.56
CA ASN A 260 4.61 8.18 -10.23
C ASN A 260 4.57 6.66 -10.46
N PHE A 261 5.10 6.18 -11.57
CA PHE A 261 5.17 4.75 -11.87
C PHE A 261 5.91 3.97 -10.79
N ILE A 262 7.13 4.40 -10.46
CA ILE A 262 7.96 3.75 -9.44
C ILE A 262 7.25 3.75 -8.08
N TYR A 263 6.70 4.91 -7.68
CA TYR A 263 5.98 5.05 -6.42
C TYR A 263 4.78 4.10 -6.34
N TYR A 264 3.83 4.19 -7.27
CA TYR A 264 2.60 3.41 -7.23
C TYR A 264 2.87 1.90 -7.40
N LEU A 265 3.88 1.53 -8.20
CA LEU A 265 4.28 0.14 -8.34
C LEU A 265 4.82 -0.43 -7.03
N LEU A 266 5.80 0.24 -6.41
CA LEU A 266 6.52 -0.28 -5.25
C LEU A 266 5.73 -0.15 -3.94
N VAL A 267 4.96 0.92 -3.80
CA VAL A 267 4.30 1.29 -2.53
C VAL A 267 2.83 0.86 -2.49
N GLU A 268 2.17 0.65 -3.63
CA GLU A 268 0.75 0.26 -3.64
C GLU A 268 0.52 -1.10 -4.33
N ILE A 269 0.92 -1.26 -5.59
CA ILE A 269 0.60 -2.45 -6.41
C ILE A 269 1.31 -3.69 -5.89
N VAL A 270 2.64 -3.65 -5.72
CA VAL A 270 3.43 -4.80 -5.28
C VAL A 270 3.01 -5.27 -3.88
N PRO A 271 2.89 -4.39 -2.87
CA PRO A 271 2.41 -4.79 -1.54
C PRO A 271 0.99 -5.37 -1.57
N SER A 272 0.06 -4.77 -2.32
CA SER A 272 -1.31 -5.28 -2.45
C SER A 272 -1.33 -6.67 -3.07
N SER A 273 -0.61 -6.85 -4.17
CA SER A 273 -0.52 -8.12 -4.89
C SER A 273 0.07 -9.23 -4.02
N LEU A 274 1.17 -8.95 -3.32
CA LEU A 274 1.83 -9.91 -2.44
C LEU A 274 0.95 -10.29 -1.25
N VAL A 275 0.29 -9.31 -0.61
CA VAL A 275 -0.59 -9.58 0.53
C VAL A 275 -1.81 -10.41 0.10
N LEU A 276 -2.47 -10.06 -1.00
CA LEU A 276 -3.58 -10.87 -1.56
C LEU A 276 -3.11 -12.27 -1.95
N PHE A 277 -1.89 -12.41 -2.46
CA PHE A 277 -1.32 -13.72 -2.79
C PHE A 277 -1.04 -14.57 -1.54
N ILE A 278 -0.46 -13.98 -0.50
CA ILE A 278 -0.14 -14.68 0.75
C ILE A 278 -1.43 -15.07 1.49
N LEU A 279 -2.43 -14.18 1.51
CA LEU A 279 -3.71 -14.38 2.20
C LEU A 279 -4.78 -15.09 1.35
N ARG A 280 -4.46 -15.60 0.16
CA ARG A 280 -5.40 -16.27 -0.77
C ARG A 280 -6.05 -17.56 -0.27
N LYS A 281 -5.61 -18.08 0.89
CA LYS A 281 -6.13 -19.34 1.42
C LYS A 281 -7.57 -19.17 1.88
N LEU A 282 -8.44 -20.03 1.36
CA LEU A 282 -9.86 -20.06 1.73
C LEU A 282 -10.05 -20.60 3.15
N PRO A 283 -11.06 -20.12 3.88
CA PRO A 283 -11.46 -20.74 5.14
C PRO A 283 -11.85 -22.21 4.92
N PRO A 284 -11.56 -23.11 5.88
CA PRO A 284 -11.96 -24.50 5.79
C PRO A 284 -13.49 -24.60 5.66
N LYS A 285 -13.99 -25.49 4.80
CA LYS A 285 -15.41 -25.85 4.83
C LYS A 285 -15.65 -26.54 6.16
N ARG A 286 -16.78 -26.27 6.83
CA ARG A 286 -17.21 -27.15 7.93
C ARG A 286 -17.26 -28.57 7.35
N GLY A 287 -16.44 -29.47 7.90
CA GLY A 287 -16.71 -30.89 7.73
C GLY A 287 -18.10 -31.12 8.30
N ILE A 288 -18.93 -31.88 7.60
CA ILE A 288 -20.10 -32.50 8.23
C ILE A 288 -19.50 -33.29 9.38
N THR A 289 -19.57 -32.77 10.61
CA THR A 289 -19.19 -33.53 11.79
C THR A 289 -20.18 -34.68 11.80
N GLN A 290 -19.77 -35.84 11.28
CA GLN A 290 -20.44 -37.09 11.57
C GLN A 290 -20.44 -37.18 13.08
N TYR A 291 -21.60 -36.91 13.67
CA TYR A 291 -21.89 -37.30 15.04
C TYR A 291 -21.64 -38.80 15.08
N HIS A 292 -20.52 -39.22 15.67
CA HIS A 292 -20.40 -40.58 16.14
C HIS A 292 -21.30 -40.68 17.37
N PRO A 293 -22.42 -41.42 17.32
CA PRO A 293 -23.17 -41.70 18.53
C PRO A 293 -22.25 -42.45 19.48
N ILE A 294 -22.16 -41.96 20.71
CA ILE A 294 -21.51 -42.65 21.82
C ILE A 294 -22.31 -43.95 22.01
N ARG A 295 -21.62 -45.09 21.91
CA ARG A 295 -22.19 -46.41 22.21
C ARG A 295 -21.77 -46.86 23.60
#